data_AF-A0A1B6C7A3-F1
#
_entry.id   AF-A0A1B6C7A3-F1
#
_cell.length_a   1.000
_cell.length_b   1.000
_cell.length_c   1.000
_cell.angle_alpha   90.00
_cell.angle_beta   90.00
_cell.angle_gamma   90.00
#
_symmetry.space_group_name_H-M   'P 1'
#
loop_
_entity.id
_entity.type
_entity.pdbx_description
1 polymer ?
#
loop_
_entity_poly.entity_id
_entity_poly.type
_entity_poly.pdbx_seq_one_letter_code
_entity_poly.pdbx_strand_id
1 'polypeptide(L)'
;VHKRIHMDAKPFECDLCEAKYKHRASLRAHKATHTGEKPFECKLCEAKFSHRSNLLVHKRIHMDAKPFECDLCEAKYKHRASLRAHKATHTGEKPFECKLCEAKFSHRSNLLVHKRIHM
;
A
#
# COMPACT_ATOMS: atom_id res chain seq x y z
N VAL A 1 0.71 -19.64 -21.52
CA VAL A 1 1.26 -18.34 -22.01
C VAL A 1 0.28 -17.23 -21.65
N HIS A 2 0.55 -16.45 -20.59
CA HIS A 2 -0.29 -15.31 -20.22
C HIS A 2 0.14 -14.10 -21.06
N LYS A 3 -0.46 -13.93 -22.25
CA LYS A 3 -0.20 -12.77 -23.12
C LYS A 3 -0.68 -11.51 -22.40
N ARG A 4 0.26 -10.82 -21.75
CA ARG A 4 0.02 -9.51 -21.13
C ARG A 4 0.09 -8.47 -22.23
N ILE A 5 -1.06 -8.16 -22.83
CA ILE A 5 -1.16 -7.05 -23.78
C ILE A 5 -0.93 -5.77 -22.98
N HIS A 6 0.20 -5.10 -23.24
CA HIS A 6 0.46 -3.73 -22.81
C HIS A 6 -0.42 -2.78 -23.63
N MET A 7 -1.73 -2.80 -23.36
CA MET A 7 -2.58 -1.64 -23.64
C MET A 7 -2.43 -0.68 -22.48
N ASP A 8 -1.84 0.49 -22.73
CA ASP A 8 -1.84 1.66 -21.83
C ASP A 8 -3.23 2.33 -21.76
N ALA A 9 -4.17 1.86 -22.57
CA ALA A 9 -5.56 2.26 -22.49
C ALA A 9 -6.14 1.92 -21.10
N LYS A 10 -6.74 2.94 -20.47
CA LYS A 10 -7.56 2.83 -19.26
C LYS A 10 -9.02 3.05 -19.65
N PRO A 11 -9.68 2.05 -20.28
CA PRO A 11 -11.00 2.23 -20.87
C PRO A 11 -12.14 2.34 -19.84
N PHE A 12 -11.86 2.08 -18.56
CA PHE A 12 -12.88 2.10 -17.51
C PHE A 12 -12.77 3.38 -16.70
N GLU A 13 -13.73 4.27 -16.86
CA GLU A 13 -13.78 5.58 -16.20
C GLU A 13 -14.78 5.57 -15.03
N CYS A 14 -14.46 6.32 -13.98
CA CYS A 14 -15.39 6.59 -12.91
C CYS A 14 -16.39 7.67 -13.35
N ASP A 15 -17.65 7.48 -13.00
CA ASP A 15 -18.74 8.45 -13.22
C ASP A 15 -18.82 9.50 -12.11
N LEU A 16 -18.13 9.28 -11.00
CA LEU A 16 -18.12 10.18 -9.83
C LEU A 16 -16.85 11.03 -9.73
N CYS A 17 -15.82 10.73 -10.54
CA CYS A 17 -14.59 11.51 -10.63
C CYS A 17 -13.82 11.17 -11.92
N GLU A 18 -12.74 11.89 -12.21
CA GLU A 18 -11.94 11.71 -13.45
C GLU A 18 -11.02 10.46 -13.43
N ALA A 19 -11.15 9.59 -12.44
CA ALA A 19 -10.27 8.43 -12.29
C ALA A 19 -10.53 7.36 -13.36
N LYS A 20 -9.46 6.91 -14.03
CA LYS A 20 -9.50 5.87 -15.07
C LYS A 20 -8.70 4.63 -14.70
N TYR A 21 -9.21 3.47 -15.09
CA TYR A 21 -8.71 2.15 -14.72
C TYR A 21 -8.55 1.23 -15.92
N LYS A 22 -7.55 0.35 -15.85
CA LYS A 22 -7.29 -0.69 -16.86
C LYS A 22 -8.23 -1.89 -16.75
N HIS A 23 -8.78 -2.15 -15.57
CA HIS A 23 -9.64 -3.31 -15.30
C HIS A 23 -10.94 -2.89 -14.61
N ARG A 24 -12.07 -3.52 -14.99
CA ARG A 24 -13.38 -3.31 -14.34
C ARG A 24 -13.35 -3.57 -12.84
N ALA A 25 -12.59 -4.58 -12.39
CA ALA A 25 -12.45 -4.89 -10.97
C ALA A 25 -11.82 -3.73 -10.18
N SER A 26 -10.85 -3.01 -10.78
CA SER A 26 -10.24 -1.83 -10.18
C SER A 26 -11.22 -0.66 -10.12
N LEU A 27 -11.99 -0.41 -11.19
CA LEU A 27 -13.05 0.59 -11.18
C LEU A 27 -14.11 0.29 -10.11
N ARG A 28 -14.57 -0.96 -10.00
CA ARG A 28 -15.57 -1.35 -8.98
C ARG A 28 -15.06 -1.10 -7.56
N ALA A 29 -13.83 -1.52 -7.27
CA ALA A 29 -13.24 -1.33 -5.95
C ALA A 29 -12.97 0.16 -5.64
N HIS A 30 -12.69 0.97 -6.67
CA HIS A 30 -12.64 2.42 -6.54
C HIS A 30 -14.02 3.03 -6.30
N LYS A 31 -15.07 2.63 -7.01
CA LYS A 31 -16.44 3.14 -6.75
C LYS A 31 -16.87 2.88 -5.29
N ALA A 32 -16.43 1.77 -4.71
CA ALA A 32 -16.64 1.48 -3.30
C ALA A 32 -16.01 2.53 -2.34
N THR A 33 -15.03 3.32 -2.79
CA THR A 33 -14.49 4.45 -2.00
C THR A 33 -15.39 5.68 -2.01
N HIS A 34 -16.24 5.84 -3.03
CA HIS A 34 -17.25 6.90 -3.06
C HIS A 34 -18.48 6.53 -2.21
N THR A 35 -18.93 5.28 -2.28
CA THR A 35 -20.13 4.81 -1.56
C THR A 35 -19.83 4.39 -0.12
N GLY A 36 -18.56 4.16 0.21
CA GLY A 36 -18.16 3.59 1.51
C GLY A 36 -18.41 2.08 1.63
N GLU A 37 -18.87 1.42 0.56
CA GLU A 37 -19.10 -0.02 0.56
C GLU A 37 -17.81 -0.81 0.86
N LYS A 38 -17.92 -1.79 1.76
CA LYS A 38 -16.81 -2.66 2.14
C LYS A 38 -17.25 -4.12 2.03
N PRO A 39 -17.36 -4.66 0.81
CA PRO A 39 -17.93 -5.99 0.57
C PRO A 39 -17.06 -7.15 1.09
N PHE A 40 -15.81 -6.90 1.47
CA PHE A 40 -14.90 -7.94 1.95
C PHE A 40 -14.77 -7.88 3.47
N GLU A 41 -15.43 -8.79 4.16
CA GLU A 41 -15.43 -8.89 5.63
C GLU A 41 -14.42 -9.94 6.13
N CYS A 42 -13.74 -9.63 7.23
CA CYS A 42 -12.94 -10.60 7.95
C CYS A 42 -13.86 -11.56 8.73
N LYS A 43 -13.58 -12.87 8.68
CA LYS A 43 -14.36 -13.86 9.46
C LYS A 43 -13.86 -14.01 10.91
N LEU A 44 -12.75 -13.38 11.25
CA LEU A 44 -12.10 -13.47 12.56
C LEU A 44 -12.32 -12.20 13.41
N CYS A 45 -12.85 -11.13 12.82
CA CYS A 45 -13.19 -9.87 13.48
C CYS A 45 -14.12 -9.03 12.58
N GLU A 46 -14.63 -7.92 13.07
CA GLU A 46 -15.61 -7.07 12.34
C GLU A 46 -14.98 -6.17 11.25
N ALA A 47 -13.69 -6.34 10.94
CA ALA A 47 -12.99 -5.50 9.98
C ALA A 47 -13.50 -5.75 8.55
N LYS A 48 -13.89 -4.67 7.85
CA LYS A 48 -14.35 -4.71 6.45
C LYS A 48 -13.45 -3.91 5.51
N PHE A 49 -13.33 -4.38 4.27
CA PHE A 49 -12.43 -3.83 3.25
C PHE A 49 -13.14 -3.65 1.91
N SER A 50 -12.74 -2.62 1.16
CA SER A 50 -13.18 -2.39 -0.22
C SER A 50 -12.45 -3.26 -1.26
N HIS A 51 -11.29 -3.81 -0.91
CA HIS A 51 -10.50 -4.68 -1.77
C HIS A 51 -10.20 -6.04 -1.12
N ARG A 52 -10.36 -7.13 -1.89
CA ARG A 52 -10.01 -8.50 -1.46
C ARG A 52 -8.54 -8.64 -1.07
N SER A 53 -7.63 -7.98 -1.79
CA SER A 53 -6.19 -7.98 -1.46
C SER A 53 -5.92 -7.44 -0.06
N ASN A 54 -6.65 -6.41 0.35
CA ASN A 54 -6.48 -5.79 1.67
C ASN A 54 -6.98 -6.73 2.77
N LEU A 55 -8.11 -7.42 2.55
CA LEU A 55 -8.56 -8.47 3.46
C LEU A 55 -7.52 -9.60 3.61
N LEU A 56 -6.90 -10.06 2.51
CA LEU A 56 -5.88 -11.10 2.56
C LEU A 56 -4.63 -10.66 3.34
N VAL A 57 -4.20 -9.41 3.16
CA VAL A 57 -3.09 -8.84 3.93
C VAL A 57 -3.48 -8.68 5.40
N HIS A 58 -4.69 -8.20 5.67
CA HIS A 58 -5.23 -8.06 7.02
C HIS A 58 -5.29 -9.40 7.75
N LYS A 59 -5.67 -10.50 7.09
CA LYS A 59 -5.70 -11.82 7.73
C LYS A 59 -4.36 -12.23 8.36
N ARG A 60 -3.24 -11.68 7.90
CA ARG A 60 -1.93 -11.91 8.52
C ARG A 60 -1.80 -11.32 9.92
N ILE A 61 -2.65 -10.38 10.33
CA ILE A 61 -2.61 -9.87 11.71
C ILE A 61 -3.10 -10.93 12.70
N HIS A 62 -4.06 -11.74 12.29
CA HIS A 62 -4.63 -12.87 13.05
C HIS A 62 -3.71 -14.09 13.06
N MET A 63 -2.62 -14.03 12.30
CA MET A 63 -1.55 -15.02 12.32
C MET A 63 -0.36 -14.40 13.04
N ASP A 64 0.24 -15.11 13.98
CA ASP A 64 1.50 -14.66 14.62
C ASP A 64 2.71 -14.79 13.68
N ALA A 65 2.51 -15.39 12.51
CA ALA A 65 3.52 -15.51 11.48
C ALA A 65 4.04 -14.13 11.02
N LYS A 66 5.34 -13.94 11.17
CA LYS A 66 6.12 -12.83 10.59
C LYS A 66 7.01 -13.39 9.47
N PRO A 67 6.46 -13.61 8.26
CA PRO A 67 7.15 -14.36 7.20
C PRO A 67 8.32 -13.60 6.56
N PHE A 68 8.50 -12.32 6.90
CA PHE A 68 9.55 -11.49 6.32
C PHE A 68 10.63 -11.23 7.36
N GLU A 69 11.77 -11.88 7.21
CA GLU A 69 12.91 -11.77 8.11
C GLU A 69 13.99 -10.86 7.52
N CYS A 70 14.67 -10.13 8.39
CA CYS A 70 15.86 -9.37 8.04
C CYS A 70 17.04 -10.32 7.89
N ASP A 71 17.87 -10.10 6.88
CA ASP A 71 19.11 -10.85 6.62
C ASP A 71 20.31 -10.27 7.39
N LEU A 72 20.15 -9.10 8.00
CA LEU A 72 21.20 -8.40 8.75
C LEU A 72 21.00 -8.52 10.28
N CYS A 73 19.83 -8.96 10.74
CA CYS A 73 19.52 -9.17 12.16
C CYS A 73 18.29 -10.09 12.32
N GLU A 74 17.94 -10.46 13.56
CA GLU A 74 16.82 -11.38 13.85
C GLU A 74 15.41 -10.74 13.74
N ALA A 75 15.32 -9.50 13.26
CA ALA A 75 14.05 -8.78 13.19
C ALA A 75 13.11 -9.39 12.12
N LYS A 76 11.87 -9.71 12.53
CA LYS A 76 10.83 -10.26 11.63
C LYS A 76 9.61 -9.33 11.52
N TYR A 77 8.99 -9.32 10.34
CA TYR A 77 7.89 -8.42 9.98
C TYR A 77 6.71 -9.17 9.35
N LYS A 78 5.49 -8.66 9.57
CA LYS A 78 4.26 -9.16 8.92
C LYS A 78 4.12 -8.71 7.46
N HIS A 79 4.81 -7.64 7.07
CA HIS A 79 4.72 -7.02 5.75
C HIS A 79 6.11 -6.72 5.14
N ARG A 80 6.25 -6.95 3.84
CA ARG A 80 7.49 -6.69 3.07
C ARG A 80 7.90 -5.21 3.08
N ALA A 81 6.92 -4.30 3.08
CA ALA A 81 7.18 -2.87 3.15
C ALA A 81 7.86 -2.47 4.47
N SER A 82 7.43 -3.08 5.58
CA SER A 82 8.04 -2.88 6.90
C SER A 82 9.48 -3.39 6.94
N LEU A 83 9.72 -4.59 6.38
CA LEU A 83 11.09 -5.11 6.24
C LEU A 83 11.98 -4.18 5.41
N ARG A 84 11.49 -3.67 4.27
CA ARG A 84 12.27 -2.72 3.44
C ARG A 84 12.62 -1.45 4.20
N ALA A 85 11.65 -0.86 4.90
CA ALA A 85 11.88 0.35 5.69
C ALA A 85 12.88 0.08 6.84
N HIS A 86 12.80 -1.09 7.48
CA HIS A 86 13.79 -1.52 8.45
C HIS A 86 15.18 -1.72 7.84
N LYS A 87 15.32 -2.34 6.67
CA LYS A 87 16.64 -2.50 6.03
C LYS A 87 17.33 -1.16 5.78
N ALA A 88 16.57 -0.11 5.49
CA ALA A 88 17.09 1.25 5.33
C ALA A 88 17.74 1.80 6.62
N THR A 89 17.43 1.25 7.80
CA THR A 89 18.12 1.62 9.05
C THR A 89 19.50 1.00 9.19
N HIS A 90 19.74 -0.14 8.54
CA HIS A 90 21.07 -0.76 8.50
C HIS A 90 21.99 -0.11 7.48
N THR A 91 21.45 0.22 6.30
CA THR A 91 22.22 0.82 5.20
C THR A 91 22.36 2.33 5.32
N GLY A 92 21.54 2.98 6.17
CA GLY A 92 21.43 4.43 6.22
C GLY A 92 20.74 5.05 4.99
N GLU A 93 20.18 4.23 4.10
CA GLU A 93 19.46 4.72 2.92
C GLU A 93 18.28 5.61 3.31
N LYS A 94 18.21 6.78 2.70
CA LYS A 94 17.10 7.74 2.88
C LYS A 94 16.45 8.04 1.53
N PRO A 95 15.66 7.10 0.97
CA PRO A 95 15.13 7.21 -0.38
C PRO A 95 14.01 8.27 -0.52
N PHE A 96 13.51 8.81 0.60
CA PHE A 96 12.43 9.79 0.59
C PHE A 96 12.99 11.19 0.83
N GLU A 97 13.13 11.96 -0.23
CA GLU A 97 13.66 13.33 -0.20
C GLU A 97 12.53 14.36 -0.21
N CYS A 98 12.69 15.41 0.60
CA CYS A 98 11.84 16.59 0.53
C CYS A 98 12.16 17.39 -0.75
N LYS A 99 11.14 17.89 -1.44
CA LYS A 99 11.35 18.72 -2.64
C LYS A 99 11.48 20.21 -2.33
N LEU A 100 11.22 20.60 -1.07
CA LEU A 100 11.23 21.98 -0.60
C LEU A 100 12.50 22.30 0.20
N CYS A 101 13.26 21.28 0.60
CA CYS A 101 14.54 21.39 1.28
C CYS A 101 15.35 20.10 1.10
N GLU A 102 16.59 20.06 1.56
CA GLU A 102 17.50 18.90 1.39
C GLU A 102 17.24 17.74 2.37
N ALA A 103 16.18 17.81 3.19
CA ALA A 103 15.90 16.80 4.20
C ALA A 103 15.52 15.44 3.55
N LYS A 104 16.22 14.37 3.97
CA LYS A 104 15.97 13.00 3.52
C LYS A 104 15.52 12.10 4.67
N PHE A 105 14.64 11.16 4.36
CA PHE A 105 14.01 10.27 5.31
C PHE A 105 14.09 8.81 4.85
N SER A 106 14.25 7.89 5.80
CA SER A 106 14.18 6.44 5.56
C SER A 106 12.74 5.93 5.40
N HIS A 107 11.75 6.68 5.90
CA HIS A 107 10.32 6.32 5.84
C HIS A 107 9.49 7.42 5.17
N ARG A 108 8.55 7.01 4.29
CA ARG A 108 7.62 7.93 3.61
C ARG A 108 6.72 8.70 4.58
N SER A 109 6.26 8.07 5.66
CA SER A 109 5.44 8.71 6.69
C SER A 109 6.16 9.91 7.30
N ASN A 110 7.47 9.78 7.56
CA ASN A 110 8.26 10.84 8.16
C ASN A 110 8.40 12.03 7.22
N LEU A 111 8.60 11.78 5.92
CA LEU A 111 8.56 12.83 4.90
C LEU A 111 7.20 13.55 4.85
N LEU A 112 6.08 12.81 4.90
CA LEU A 112 4.74 13.42 4.88
C LEU A 112 4.49 14.30 6.11
N VAL A 113 4.92 13.85 7.29
CA VAL A 113 4.84 14.64 8.52
C VAL A 113 5.73 15.88 8.41
N HIS A 114 6.97 15.72 7.96
CA HIS A 114 7.91 16.83 7.77
C HIS A 114 7.35 17.88 6.81
N LYS A 115 6.70 17.48 5.71
CA LYS A 115 6.12 18.43 4.75
C LYS A 115 5.12 19.42 5.36
N ARG A 116 4.54 19.11 6.52
CA ARG A 116 3.64 20.03 7.24
C ARG A 116 4.34 21.26 7.80
N ILE A 117 5.67 21.26 7.90
CA ILE A 117 6.42 22.45 8.33
C ILE A 117 6.62 23.47 7.20
N HIS A 118 6.37 23.08 5.95
CA HIS A 118 6.48 23.92 4.77
C HIS A 118 5.12 24.40 4.26
N MET A 119 4.05 24.13 5.01
CA MET A 119 2.70 24.64 4.75
C MET A 119 2.53 25.98 5.46
#